data_AF-A0A1G3UG93-F1
#
_entry.id   AF-A0A1G3UG93-F1
#
_cell.length_a   1.000
_cell.length_b   1.000
_cell.length_c   1.000
_cell.angle_alpha   90.00
_cell.angle_beta   90.00
_cell.angle_gamma   90.00
#
_symmetry.space_group_name_H-M   'P 1'
#
loop_
_entity.id
_entity.type
_entity.pdbx_description
1 polymer ?
#
loop_
_entity_poly.entity_id
_entity_poly.type
_entity_poly.pdbx_seq_one_letter_code
_entity_poly.pdbx_strand_id
1 'polypeptide(L)'
;MQVINSLTFKLSTVSLFSILLSLPIILLAHEENNANVVKKDINVDKNLPLYEVINSSYIAKIKPILEKKCFDCHSDATKFPWYYKIPGFKQMIDYDIKKAKKHIDMSKDFPFISHNTPLKDLESLRDVVIENDMPPLRYIIAHWDARLTKSEREAIVKWSEESMSKLREIRYQ
;
A
#
# COMPACT_ATOMS: atom_id res chain seq x y z
N MET A 1 -62.75 27.69 -30.13
CA MET A 1 -62.95 29.10 -29.73
C MET A 1 -61.63 29.56 -29.13
N GLN A 2 -60.80 30.33 -29.85
CA GLN A 2 -60.57 31.78 -29.61
C GLN A 2 -59.92 32.02 -28.22
N VAL A 3 -58.77 32.70 -28.02
CA VAL A 3 -58.09 33.80 -28.74
C VAL A 3 -56.61 33.85 -28.33
N ILE A 4 -55.80 34.42 -29.23
CA ILE A 4 -54.35 34.69 -29.20
C ILE A 4 -54.15 36.16 -28.78
N ASN A 5 -53.06 36.51 -28.08
CA ASN A 5 -52.30 37.78 -28.22
C ASN A 5 -51.20 37.84 -27.14
N SER A 6 -50.01 38.41 -27.30
CA SER A 6 -49.24 38.97 -28.43
C SER A 6 -47.96 39.60 -27.84
N LEU A 7 -47.02 40.02 -28.70
CA LEU A 7 -45.85 40.90 -28.49
C LEU A 7 -44.55 40.22 -27.98
N THR A 8 -43.34 40.48 -28.50
CA THR A 8 -42.80 41.18 -29.70
C THR A 8 -41.29 40.91 -29.67
N PHE A 9 -40.66 40.58 -30.80
CA PHE A 9 -39.19 40.57 -30.94
C PHE A 9 -38.81 41.32 -32.24
N LYS A 10 -38.01 42.39 -32.12
CA LYS A 10 -37.56 43.22 -33.25
C LYS A 10 -36.18 42.76 -33.75
N LEU A 11 -36.06 42.67 -35.08
CA LEU A 11 -34.83 42.51 -35.87
C LEU A 11 -34.41 43.88 -36.46
N SER A 12 -33.10 44.12 -36.67
CA SER A 12 -32.56 45.04 -37.72
C SER A 12 -31.02 44.90 -37.81
N THR A 13 -30.41 44.34 -38.87
CA THR A 13 -29.88 44.92 -40.16
C THR A 13 -28.50 45.61 -40.14
N VAL A 14 -27.54 44.93 -40.80
CA VAL A 14 -26.30 45.26 -41.56
C VAL A 14 -25.94 46.74 -41.90
N SER A 15 -24.65 47.11 -41.85
CA SER A 15 -23.94 47.89 -42.91
C SER A 15 -22.39 47.93 -42.79
N LEU A 16 -21.71 47.97 -43.95
CA LEU A 16 -20.26 47.92 -44.25
C LEU A 16 -19.47 49.21 -43.92
N PHE A 17 -18.13 49.14 -43.78
CA PHE A 17 -17.16 50.08 -44.40
C PHE A 17 -15.70 49.55 -44.35
N SER A 18 -14.96 49.70 -45.45
CA SER A 18 -13.57 49.28 -45.69
C SER A 18 -12.57 50.45 -45.62
N ILE A 19 -11.24 50.14 -45.65
CA ILE A 19 -10.02 50.97 -45.92
C ILE A 19 -9.25 51.37 -44.64
N LEU A 20 -7.91 51.36 -44.48
CA LEU A 20 -6.67 50.74 -45.04
C LEU A 20 -5.49 51.41 -44.23
N LEU A 21 -4.28 50.83 -44.21
CA LEU A 21 -3.00 51.31 -43.61
C LEU A 21 -2.89 51.19 -42.07
N SER A 22 -1.87 50.58 -41.44
CA SER A 22 -0.44 50.42 -41.78
C SER A 22 0.21 49.26 -40.97
N LEU A 23 1.05 48.44 -41.61
CA LEU A 23 1.95 47.46 -40.97
C LEU A 23 3.16 48.16 -40.32
N PRO A 24 3.77 47.57 -39.26
CA PRO A 24 4.94 46.72 -39.48
C PRO A 24 4.87 45.39 -38.68
N ILE A 25 5.10 44.25 -39.35
CA ILE A 25 6.33 43.43 -39.28
C ILE A 25 6.72 43.06 -37.85
N ILE A 26 6.24 41.90 -37.38
CA ILE A 26 6.97 41.00 -36.47
C ILE A 26 6.69 39.57 -36.99
N LEU A 27 7.52 39.10 -37.93
CA LEU A 27 8.63 38.16 -37.70
C LEU A 27 8.16 36.70 -37.86
N LEU A 28 8.54 36.10 -38.98
CA LEU A 28 8.52 34.67 -39.23
C LEU A 28 9.59 33.94 -38.37
N ALA A 29 9.33 32.65 -38.16
CA ALA A 29 10.27 31.59 -37.74
C ALA A 29 10.60 31.58 -36.23
N HIS A 30 10.55 30.46 -35.51
CA HIS A 30 10.93 29.10 -35.89
C HIS A 30 9.97 28.03 -35.32
N GLU A 31 9.81 26.98 -36.10
CA GLU A 31 9.40 25.64 -35.70
C GLU A 31 10.43 25.06 -34.72
N GLU A 32 9.98 24.57 -33.56
CA GLU A 32 10.67 23.48 -32.87
C GLU A 32 9.66 22.47 -32.33
N ASN A 33 9.70 21.31 -32.98
CA ASN A 33 9.14 20.06 -32.52
C ASN A 33 9.71 19.72 -31.14
N ASN A 34 8.86 19.63 -30.12
CA ASN A 34 9.22 18.83 -28.95
C ASN A 34 7.98 18.18 -28.36
N ALA A 35 7.73 16.95 -28.81
CA ALA A 35 7.03 15.96 -28.01
C ALA A 35 7.76 15.85 -26.68
N ASN A 36 7.28 16.60 -25.68
CA ASN A 36 7.53 16.33 -24.28
C ASN A 36 6.85 15.02 -23.91
N VAL A 37 7.38 13.91 -24.45
CA VAL A 37 7.48 12.67 -23.71
C VAL A 37 8.25 13.06 -22.47
N VAL A 38 7.52 13.25 -21.38
CA VAL A 38 8.05 13.31 -20.03
C VAL A 38 8.87 12.03 -19.88
N LYS A 39 10.17 12.10 -20.18
CA LYS A 39 11.17 11.22 -19.59
C LYS A 39 11.15 11.57 -18.12
N LYS A 40 10.20 10.96 -17.42
CA LYS A 40 10.31 10.77 -15.99
C LYS A 40 11.58 9.97 -15.86
N ASP A 41 12.64 10.58 -15.34
CA ASP A 41 13.81 9.85 -14.88
C ASP A 41 13.30 8.83 -13.85
N ILE A 42 13.04 7.62 -14.30
CA ILE A 42 12.65 6.52 -13.44
C ILE A 42 13.94 6.17 -12.71
N ASN A 43 14.14 6.79 -11.56
CA ASN A 43 15.00 6.25 -10.53
C ASN A 43 14.34 4.93 -10.10
N VAL A 44 14.60 3.87 -10.87
CA VAL A 44 14.14 2.52 -10.55
C VAL A 44 14.82 2.18 -9.25
N ASP A 45 14.04 2.14 -8.16
CA ASP A 45 14.55 1.73 -6.86
C ASP A 45 15.24 0.37 -7.05
N LYS A 46 16.57 0.34 -6.88
CA LYS A 46 17.38 -0.86 -6.99
C LYS A 46 16.94 -1.96 -6.03
N ASN A 47 16.14 -1.62 -5.01
CA ASN A 47 15.54 -2.57 -4.07
C ASN A 47 14.27 -3.23 -4.61
N LEU A 48 13.62 -2.70 -5.67
CA LEU A 48 12.38 -3.25 -6.21
C LEU A 48 12.53 -4.70 -6.70
N PRO A 49 13.58 -5.07 -7.46
CA PRO A 49 13.82 -6.47 -7.82
C PRO A 49 14.15 -7.35 -6.61
N LEU A 50 14.79 -6.79 -5.58
CA LEU A 50 15.14 -7.55 -4.38
C LEU A 50 13.90 -7.89 -3.55
N TYR A 51 13.02 -6.92 -3.34
CA TYR A 51 11.75 -7.14 -2.64
C TYR A 51 10.89 -8.16 -3.36
N GLU A 52 10.90 -8.17 -4.69
CA GLU A 52 10.19 -9.19 -5.47
C GLU A 52 10.72 -10.61 -5.21
N VAL A 53 12.04 -10.80 -5.12
CA VAL A 53 12.64 -12.10 -4.76
C VAL A 53 12.27 -12.52 -3.34
N ILE A 54 12.40 -11.61 -2.37
CA ILE A 54 12.04 -11.89 -0.98
C ILE A 54 10.54 -12.22 -0.89
N ASN A 55 9.69 -11.42 -1.53
CA ASN A 55 8.25 -11.59 -1.53
C ASN A 55 7.80 -12.90 -2.20
N SER A 56 8.46 -13.31 -3.29
CA SER A 56 8.16 -14.58 -3.95
C SER A 56 8.40 -15.77 -3.02
N SER A 57 9.51 -15.76 -2.27
CA SER A 57 9.81 -16.81 -1.28
C SER A 57 8.86 -16.76 -0.07
N TYR A 58 8.48 -15.55 0.35
CA TYR A 58 7.50 -15.32 1.41
C TYR A 58 6.14 -15.93 1.07
N ILE A 59 5.59 -15.58 -0.09
CA ILE A 59 4.29 -16.07 -0.55
C ILE A 59 4.28 -17.60 -0.64
N ALA A 60 5.36 -18.19 -1.16
CA ALA A 60 5.42 -19.63 -1.39
C ALA A 60 5.55 -20.46 -0.10
N LYS A 61 6.24 -19.95 0.93
CA LYS A 61 6.67 -20.77 2.09
C LYS A 61 6.22 -20.26 3.44
N ILE A 62 6.10 -18.95 3.61
CA ILE A 62 5.96 -18.30 4.92
C ILE A 62 4.56 -17.74 5.13
N LYS A 63 3.99 -17.10 4.11
CA LYS A 63 2.64 -16.54 4.17
C LYS A 63 1.59 -17.54 4.67
N PRO A 64 1.56 -18.81 4.23
CA PRO A 64 0.58 -19.77 4.75
C PRO A 64 0.68 -20.02 6.26
N ILE A 65 1.90 -19.92 6.82
CA ILE A 65 2.14 -20.05 8.26
C ILE A 65 1.61 -18.80 8.97
N LEU A 66 1.97 -17.60 8.50
CA LEU A 66 1.54 -16.34 9.12
C LEU A 66 0.03 -16.13 9.01
N GLU A 67 -0.60 -16.54 7.91
CA GLU A 67 -2.06 -16.53 7.73
C GLU A 67 -2.78 -17.33 8.82
N LYS A 68 -2.19 -18.45 9.24
CA LYS A 68 -2.78 -19.31 10.26
C LYS A 68 -2.49 -18.84 11.69
N LYS A 69 -1.38 -18.14 11.91
CA LYS A 69 -0.83 -17.92 13.26
C LYS A 69 -0.78 -16.46 13.69
N CYS A 70 -0.75 -15.52 12.75
CA CYS A 70 -0.45 -14.11 13.00
C CYS A 70 -1.53 -13.16 12.45
N PHE A 71 -2.19 -13.53 11.35
CA PHE A 71 -3.05 -12.62 10.59
C PHE A 71 -4.29 -12.16 11.35
N ASP A 72 -4.77 -12.93 12.32
CA ASP A 72 -5.90 -12.51 13.15
C ASP A 72 -5.67 -11.16 13.83
N CYS A 73 -4.42 -10.85 14.19
CA CYS A 73 -4.05 -9.59 14.81
C CYS A 73 -3.23 -8.65 13.91
N HIS A 74 -2.46 -9.22 12.98
CA HIS A 74 -1.48 -8.48 12.18
C HIS A 74 -1.93 -8.18 10.75
N SER A 75 -3.18 -8.46 10.36
CA SER A 75 -3.66 -8.20 9.00
C SER A 75 -5.09 -7.63 8.99
N ASP A 76 -5.59 -7.29 7.81
CA ASP A 76 -7.00 -6.96 7.58
C ASP A 76 -7.91 -8.20 7.47
N ALA A 77 -7.34 -9.41 7.52
CA ALA A 77 -8.04 -10.69 7.39
C ALA A 77 -8.32 -11.36 8.76
N THR A 78 -8.81 -10.59 9.73
CA THR A 78 -9.09 -11.11 11.08
C THR A 78 -10.27 -12.08 11.12
N LYS A 79 -10.06 -13.27 11.72
CA LYS A 79 -11.15 -14.17 12.10
C LYS A 79 -11.57 -13.91 13.54
N PHE A 80 -12.67 -13.19 13.70
CA PHE A 80 -13.17 -12.86 15.03
C PHE A 80 -13.81 -14.07 15.74
N PRO A 81 -13.52 -14.29 17.03
CA PRO A 81 -14.20 -15.30 17.82
C PRO A 81 -15.67 -14.90 18.07
N TRP A 82 -16.53 -15.86 18.40
CA TRP A 82 -17.97 -15.63 18.60
C TRP A 82 -18.27 -14.55 19.67
N TYR A 83 -17.42 -14.43 20.69
CA TYR A 83 -17.56 -13.46 21.78
C TYR A 83 -17.13 -12.04 21.41
N TYR A 84 -16.58 -11.81 20.21
CA TYR A 84 -16.25 -10.46 19.72
C TYR A 84 -17.48 -9.53 19.67
N LYS A 85 -18.70 -10.09 19.57
CA LYS A 85 -19.94 -9.32 19.57
C LYS A 85 -20.34 -8.80 20.96
N ILE A 86 -19.68 -9.24 22.03
CA ILE A 86 -20.01 -8.88 23.41
C ILE A 86 -19.27 -7.58 23.79
N PRO A 87 -19.98 -6.53 24.28
CA PRO A 87 -19.35 -5.32 24.80
C PRO A 87 -18.35 -5.65 25.94
N GLY A 88 -17.25 -4.91 26.00
CA GLY A 88 -16.06 -5.21 26.81
C GLY A 88 -15.03 -5.98 25.98
N PHE A 89 -15.36 -7.20 25.54
CA PHE A 89 -14.45 -8.03 24.74
C PHE A 89 -14.19 -7.42 23.36
N LYS A 90 -15.21 -6.84 22.72
CA LYS A 90 -15.05 -6.14 21.44
C LYS A 90 -13.96 -5.07 21.51
N GLN A 91 -14.07 -4.15 22.48
CA GLN A 91 -13.13 -3.04 22.64
C GLN A 91 -11.72 -3.52 22.98
N MET A 92 -11.61 -4.58 23.80
CA MET A 92 -10.33 -5.19 24.13
C MET A 92 -9.65 -5.78 22.90
N ILE A 93 -10.39 -6.58 22.10
CA ILE A 93 -9.87 -7.18 20.86
C ILE A 93 -9.49 -6.09 19.85
N ASP A 94 -10.36 -5.10 19.63
CA ASP A 94 -10.08 -3.97 18.74
C ASP A 94 -8.80 -3.22 19.15
N TYR A 95 -8.61 -3.00 20.45
CA TYR A 95 -7.41 -2.38 21.00
C TYR A 95 -6.15 -3.23 20.74
N ASP A 96 -6.24 -4.54 20.99
CA ASP A 96 -5.14 -5.47 20.79
C ASP A 96 -4.73 -5.57 19.32
N ILE A 97 -5.68 -5.70 18.39
CA ILE A 97 -5.43 -5.71 16.94
C ILE A 97 -4.80 -4.38 16.52
N LYS A 98 -5.37 -3.25 16.95
CA LYS A 98 -4.81 -1.92 16.64
C LYS A 98 -3.38 -1.77 17.13
N LYS A 99 -3.05 -2.31 18.31
CA LYS A 99 -1.68 -2.28 18.85
C LYS A 99 -0.77 -3.23 18.08
N ALA A 100 -1.22 -4.43 17.74
CA ALA A 100 -0.46 -5.41 16.96
C ALA A 100 -0.06 -4.86 15.58
N LYS A 101 -1.02 -4.30 14.83
CA LYS A 101 -0.77 -3.66 13.53
C LYS A 101 0.16 -2.45 13.59
N LYS A 102 0.25 -1.76 14.74
CA LYS A 102 1.25 -0.70 14.92
C LYS A 102 2.67 -1.26 15.00
N HIS A 103 2.87 -2.47 15.52
CA HIS A 103 4.20 -3.07 15.55
C HIS A 103 4.59 -3.63 14.19
N ILE A 104 3.67 -4.36 13.55
CA ILE A 104 3.84 -4.88 12.19
C ILE A 104 2.47 -5.15 11.58
N ASP A 105 2.26 -4.67 10.36
CA ASP A 105 1.05 -4.85 9.57
C ASP A 105 1.38 -5.64 8.30
N MET A 106 0.80 -6.83 8.23
CA MET A 106 0.90 -7.86 7.19
C MET A 106 -0.32 -7.88 6.28
N SER A 107 -1.12 -6.81 6.26
CA SER A 107 -2.28 -6.68 5.35
C SER A 107 -1.87 -6.63 3.87
N LYS A 108 -0.60 -6.32 3.62
CA LYS A 108 0.06 -6.45 2.31
C LYS A 108 1.16 -7.50 2.40
N ASP A 109 1.47 -8.05 1.24
CA ASP A 109 2.63 -8.92 1.08
C ASP A 109 3.93 -8.14 1.33
N PHE A 110 5.07 -8.84 1.40
CA PHE A 110 6.34 -8.21 1.72
C PHE A 110 6.73 -7.13 0.69
N PRO A 111 7.26 -5.96 1.10
CA PRO A 111 7.62 -5.57 2.47
C PRO A 111 6.42 -5.27 3.38
N PHE A 112 6.53 -5.69 4.65
CA PHE A 112 5.52 -5.41 5.65
C PHE A 112 5.47 -3.92 6.01
N ILE A 113 4.35 -3.48 6.58
CA ILE A 113 4.15 -2.10 6.97
C ILE A 113 4.43 -1.98 8.48
N SER A 114 5.37 -1.11 8.86
CA SER A 114 5.65 -0.78 10.26
C SER A 114 6.11 0.67 10.38
N HIS A 115 6.50 1.09 11.60
CA HIS A 115 7.08 2.41 11.84
C HIS A 115 8.60 2.50 11.53
N ASN A 116 9.20 1.47 10.92
CA ASN A 116 10.65 1.35 10.74
C ASN A 116 11.07 1.06 9.28
N THR A 117 11.61 -0.14 9.00
CA THR A 117 12.20 -0.53 7.71
C THR A 117 12.00 -2.03 7.52
N PRO A 118 11.95 -2.55 6.28
CA PRO A 118 11.78 -4.00 6.04
C PRO A 118 12.83 -4.87 6.75
N LEU A 119 14.07 -4.38 6.89
CA LEU A 119 15.11 -5.09 7.65
C LEU A 119 14.74 -5.24 9.13
N LYS A 120 14.32 -4.14 9.77
CA LYS A 120 13.89 -4.15 11.18
C LYS A 120 12.61 -4.96 11.39
N ASP A 121 11.74 -5.05 10.39
CA ASP A 121 10.52 -5.86 10.45
C ASP A 121 10.86 -7.34 10.45
N LEU A 122 11.83 -7.75 9.62
CA LEU A 122 12.36 -9.12 9.62
C LEU A 122 13.11 -9.45 10.91
N GLU A 123 13.89 -8.50 11.46
CA GLU A 123 14.55 -8.64 12.76
C GLU A 123 13.50 -8.85 13.87
N SER A 124 12.50 -7.97 13.95
CA SER A 124 11.43 -8.08 14.93
C SER A 124 10.63 -9.38 14.80
N LEU A 125 10.30 -9.81 13.57
CA LEU A 125 9.58 -11.07 13.34
C LEU A 125 10.42 -12.27 13.77
N ARG A 126 11.71 -12.30 13.42
CA ARG A 126 12.62 -13.37 13.85
C ARG A 126 12.71 -13.42 15.38
N ASP A 127 12.91 -12.28 16.02
CA ASP A 127 13.18 -12.22 17.47
C ASP A 127 11.96 -12.70 18.26
N VAL A 128 10.75 -12.24 17.95
CA VAL A 128 9.54 -12.70 18.65
C VAL A 128 9.25 -14.20 18.43
N VAL A 129 9.71 -14.77 17.32
CA VAL A 129 9.58 -16.19 17.00
C VAL A 129 10.62 -17.03 17.75
N ILE A 130 11.85 -16.54 17.89
CA ILE A 130 12.92 -17.19 18.67
C ILE A 130 12.58 -17.17 20.16
N GLU A 131 12.21 -16.01 20.69
CA GLU A 131 11.89 -15.83 22.11
C GLU A 131 10.54 -16.43 22.49
N ASN A 132 9.75 -16.86 21.50
CA ASN A 132 8.41 -17.42 21.70
C ASN A 132 7.48 -16.44 22.46
N ASP A 133 7.71 -15.14 22.26
CA ASP A 133 6.90 -14.03 22.81
C ASP A 133 5.55 -13.90 22.11
N MET A 134 5.43 -14.47 20.89
CA MET A 134 4.21 -14.45 20.09
C MET A 134 3.63 -15.85 19.86
N PRO A 135 2.30 -16.01 19.97
CA PRO A 135 1.35 -15.01 20.44
C PRO A 135 1.32 -14.92 21.99
N PRO A 136 0.84 -13.80 22.57
CA PRO A 136 0.84 -13.61 24.02
C PRO A 136 0.09 -14.72 24.76
N LEU A 137 0.54 -15.07 25.98
CA LEU A 137 -0.04 -16.17 26.75
C LEU A 137 -1.57 -16.09 26.90
N ARG A 138 -2.12 -14.88 27.12
CA ARG A 138 -3.58 -14.65 27.21
C ARG A 138 -4.34 -15.11 25.96
N TYR A 139 -3.72 -14.96 24.79
CA TYR A 139 -4.32 -15.36 23.51
C TYR A 139 -4.30 -16.88 23.38
N ILE A 140 -3.17 -17.49 23.72
CA ILE A 140 -2.93 -18.94 23.68
C ILE A 140 -3.90 -19.73 24.57
N ILE A 141 -4.32 -19.19 25.71
CA ILE A 141 -5.29 -19.87 26.60
C ILE A 141 -6.61 -20.16 25.86
N ALA A 142 -7.04 -19.25 24.99
CA ALA A 142 -8.26 -19.42 24.19
C ALA A 142 -7.99 -19.98 22.78
N HIS A 143 -6.77 -19.82 22.26
CA HIS A 143 -6.35 -20.17 20.90
C HIS A 143 -5.07 -21.01 20.93
N TRP A 144 -5.16 -22.20 21.52
CA TRP A 144 -4.00 -23.10 21.71
C TRP A 144 -3.36 -23.51 20.37
N ASP A 145 -4.15 -23.56 19.30
CA ASP A 145 -3.75 -23.89 17.95
C ASP A 145 -2.98 -22.76 17.25
N ALA A 146 -2.94 -21.56 17.83
CA ALA A 146 -2.14 -20.44 17.34
C ALA A 146 -0.64 -20.55 17.67
N ARG A 147 -0.22 -21.55 18.47
CA ARG A 147 1.21 -21.81 18.70
C ARG A 147 1.90 -22.26 17.43
N LEU A 148 3.09 -21.72 17.17
CA LEU A 148 3.96 -22.25 16.13
C LEU A 148 4.46 -23.64 16.51
N THR A 149 4.56 -24.53 15.54
CA THR A 149 5.31 -25.78 15.64
C THR A 149 6.80 -25.50 15.52
N LYS A 150 7.64 -26.50 15.85
CA LYS A 150 9.10 -26.37 15.71
C LYS A 150 9.51 -26.08 14.26
N SER A 151 8.94 -26.82 13.30
CA SER A 151 9.22 -26.63 11.88
C SER A 151 8.73 -25.28 11.34
N GLU A 152 7.58 -24.79 11.80
CA GLU A 152 7.08 -23.46 11.43
C GLU A 152 8.00 -22.34 11.95
N ARG A 153 8.48 -22.45 13.20
CA ARG A 153 9.45 -21.50 13.76
C ARG A 153 10.74 -21.48 12.95
N GLU A 154 11.32 -22.65 12.68
CA GLU A 154 12.55 -22.79 11.91
C GLU A 154 12.42 -22.21 10.51
N ALA A 155 11.27 -22.43 9.84
CA ALA A 155 11.00 -21.87 8.52
C ALA A 155 10.97 -20.33 8.54
N ILE A 156 10.26 -19.73 9.52
CA ILE A 156 10.16 -18.27 9.64
C ILE A 156 11.54 -17.67 9.95
N VAL A 157 12.26 -18.21 10.94
CA VAL A 157 13.58 -17.71 11.34
C VAL A 157 14.55 -17.75 10.16
N LYS A 158 14.63 -18.91 9.49
CA LYS A 158 15.53 -19.08 8.34
C LYS A 158 15.20 -18.09 7.23
N TRP A 159 13.93 -17.97 6.85
CA TRP A 159 13.53 -17.02 5.81
C TRP A 159 13.85 -15.57 6.19
N SER A 160 13.60 -15.18 7.45
CA SER A 160 13.93 -13.85 7.93
C SER A 160 15.42 -13.55 7.84
N GLU A 161 16.28 -14.50 8.26
CA GLU A 161 17.74 -14.36 8.19
C GLU A 161 18.27 -14.25 6.76
N GLU A 162 17.82 -15.13 5.86
CA GLU A 162 18.20 -15.10 4.44
C GLU A 162 17.77 -13.77 3.79
N SER A 163 16.56 -13.29 4.11
CA SER A 163 16.03 -12.02 3.60
C SER A 163 16.80 -10.82 4.16
N MET A 164 17.17 -10.85 5.44
CA MET A 164 18.01 -9.81 6.04
C MET A 164 19.40 -9.76 5.42
N SER A 165 20.03 -10.91 5.14
CA SER A 165 21.35 -10.95 4.45
C SER A 165 21.27 -10.21 3.12
N LYS A 166 20.27 -10.56 2.31
CA LYS A 166 20.01 -9.92 1.02
C LYS A 166 19.84 -8.40 1.12
N LEU A 167 19.07 -7.93 2.12
CA LEU A 167 18.85 -6.50 2.33
C LEU A 167 20.10 -5.76 2.80
N ARG A 168 20.96 -6.41 3.60
CA ARG A 168 22.22 -5.82 4.06
C ARG A 168 23.23 -5.70 2.93
N GLU A 169 23.34 -6.71 2.07
CA GLU A 169 24.25 -6.70 0.92
C GLU A 169 24.05 -5.47 0.02
N ILE A 170 22.80 -5.07 -0.25
CA ILE A 170 22.51 -3.87 -1.05
C ILE A 170 22.73 -2.56 -0.28
N ARG A 171 22.53 -2.55 1.04
CA ARG A 171 22.76 -1.35 1.87
C ARG A 171 24.23 -0.93 1.90
N TYR A 172 25.16 -1.87 1.70
CA TYR A 172 26.60 -1.61 1.67
C TYR A 172 27.19 -1.48 0.25
N GLN A 173 26.33 -1.46 -0.78
CA GLN A 173 26.69 -1.16 -2.19
C GLN A 173 26.16 0.21 -2.60
#